data_AF-A0AAN9G3W5-F1
#
_entry.id   AF-A0AAN9G3W5-F1
#
_cell.length_a   1.000
_cell.length_b   1.000
_cell.length_c   1.000
_cell.angle_alpha   90.00
_cell.angle_beta   90.00
_cell.angle_gamma   90.00
#
_symmetry.space_group_name_H-M   'P 1'
#
loop_
_entity.id
_entity.type
_entity.pdbx_description
1 polymer ?
#
loop_
_entity_poly.entity_id
_entity_poly.type
_entity_poly.pdbx_seq_one_letter_code
_entity_poly.pdbx_strand_id
1 'polypeptide(L)'
;MLVVAIPFVVFSCQCLGFAKQVPDTATTQNDPLEDKLASLLRTQDDKLASLPREQESTTPSLLREQDDKWASLLREQDAKLADLTSLLQQQGQKLSDQEHLLLKQEQKLSYQERSHRQLEQKVSDQEDLRRHQDQKLSHQKSLLQEQGALLHQRGRSIQQQKTRHAPPQSFPSENFRHATDMSQSETPLLGKTSDSASHDVIPRSEDEEPLQAVVSQITQRVTEMGADIQVFKTQTVNDINALKIQTSGDIQTLQNSSRQQDLAIQDAQSSTFVHWGSSTCSNLSHTVYSGVVGGSWYLHTGAAINYLCLTMSPVFSDLVVSVNAAHLYGGEYKTYDSHQNKDPVCAVCRPSLSTTVMIPGTNVCTPGWHLQYSGFLMAGHSSFVMEGHYDNTAGSEYICVDSRLENNVRGDADEDGKLLYYTVTRCGSLPCTPYVNNKVVTCAVCSK
;
A
#
# COMPACT_ATOMS: atom_id res chain seq x y z
N MET A 1 12.68 -23.49 -31.44
CA MET A 1 12.60 -23.16 -32.89
C MET A 1 11.21 -22.63 -33.19
N LEU A 2 11.06 -21.31 -33.22
CA LEU A 2 10.06 -20.60 -34.01
C LEU A 2 10.52 -19.13 -34.05
N VAL A 3 10.96 -18.67 -35.22
CA VAL A 3 11.42 -17.30 -35.46
C VAL A 3 10.25 -16.57 -36.11
N VAL A 4 9.77 -15.49 -35.48
CA VAL A 4 8.78 -14.58 -36.09
C VAL A 4 9.52 -13.34 -36.55
N ALA A 5 9.55 -13.14 -37.87
CA ALA A 5 10.15 -12.01 -38.56
C ALA A 5 9.18 -10.82 -38.59
N ILE A 6 9.69 -9.61 -38.31
CA ILE A 6 8.99 -8.33 -38.48
C ILE A 6 9.58 -7.63 -39.71
N PRO A 7 8.79 -7.23 -40.73
CA PRO A 7 9.32 -6.50 -41.88
C PRO A 7 9.34 -4.98 -41.61
N PHE A 8 10.51 -4.37 -41.86
CA PHE A 8 10.69 -2.91 -41.94
C PHE A 8 10.09 -2.38 -43.25
N VAL A 9 9.21 -1.39 -43.16
CA VAL A 9 8.67 -0.64 -44.31
C VAL A 9 9.50 0.63 -44.49
N VAL A 10 10.16 0.76 -45.64
CA VAL A 10 10.89 1.94 -46.09
C VAL A 10 9.96 2.78 -46.97
N PHE A 11 9.61 4.00 -46.54
CA PHE A 11 8.93 4.98 -47.39
C PHE A 11 9.96 5.80 -48.18
N SER A 12 9.97 5.61 -49.50
CA SER A 12 10.64 6.49 -50.46
C SER A 12 9.64 7.55 -50.95
N CYS A 13 9.97 8.83 -50.81
CA CYS A 13 9.14 9.93 -51.31
C CYS A 13 9.71 10.42 -52.66
N GLN A 14 9.04 10.07 -53.76
CA GLN A 14 9.27 10.63 -55.09
C GLN A 14 8.20 11.70 -55.35
N CYS A 15 8.62 12.94 -55.62
CA CYS A 15 7.73 14.01 -56.09
C CYS A 15 7.62 13.95 -57.61
N LEU A 16 6.41 13.68 -58.12
CA LEU A 16 6.03 13.82 -59.53
C LEU A 16 5.44 15.21 -59.76
N GLY A 17 6.03 15.95 -60.70
CA GLY A 17 5.55 17.26 -61.16
C GLY A 17 4.36 17.15 -62.11
N PHE A 18 3.38 18.03 -61.93
CA PHE A 18 2.34 18.31 -62.92
C PHE A 18 2.61 19.65 -63.58
N ALA A 19 2.91 19.62 -64.88
CA ALA A 19 2.92 20.78 -65.76
C ALA A 19 1.51 21.09 -66.25
N LYS A 20 1.13 22.37 -66.28
CA LYS A 20 -0.06 22.84 -66.99
C LYS A 20 0.30 24.06 -67.83
N GLN A 21 0.19 23.89 -69.16
CA GLN A 21 0.36 24.92 -70.19
C GLN A 21 -0.79 25.94 -70.17
N VAL A 22 -0.47 27.20 -70.45
CA VAL A 22 -1.39 28.26 -70.87
C VAL A 22 -0.74 28.98 -72.08
N PRO A 23 -1.48 29.38 -73.13
CA PRO A 23 -0.91 29.74 -74.43
C PRO A 23 -0.71 31.25 -74.65
N ASP A 24 0.20 31.55 -75.58
CA ASP A 24 0.61 32.88 -76.05
C ASP A 24 -0.43 33.62 -76.89
N THR A 25 -0.56 34.93 -76.67
CA THR A 25 -0.83 35.92 -77.73
C THR A 25 -0.21 37.26 -77.36
N ALA A 26 0.64 37.78 -78.26
CA ALA A 26 1.40 39.02 -78.13
C ALA A 26 0.62 40.24 -78.65
N THR A 27 0.79 41.38 -77.97
CA THR A 27 0.74 42.72 -78.57
C THR A 27 1.76 43.62 -77.91
N THR A 28 2.58 44.24 -78.75
CA THR A 28 3.76 45.07 -78.51
C THR A 28 3.43 46.46 -77.97
N GLN A 29 4.08 46.86 -76.87
CA GLN A 29 4.38 48.24 -76.54
C GLN A 29 5.75 48.26 -75.85
N ASN A 30 6.70 48.99 -76.44
CA ASN A 30 8.08 49.09 -75.94
C ASN A 30 8.11 49.88 -74.62
N ASP A 31 8.52 49.21 -73.54
CA ASP A 31 8.73 49.81 -72.22
C ASP A 31 10.20 50.20 -72.03
N PRO A 32 10.52 51.36 -71.42
CA PRO A 32 11.88 51.87 -71.19
C PRO A 32 12.66 51.11 -70.09
N LEU A 33 12.31 49.85 -69.83
CA LEU A 33 12.86 49.00 -68.78
C LEU A 33 13.90 47.99 -69.30
N GLU A 34 13.84 47.60 -70.59
CA GLU A 34 14.80 46.65 -71.17
C GLU A 34 16.20 47.26 -71.38
N ASP A 35 16.29 48.54 -71.75
CA ASP A 35 17.59 49.22 -71.89
C ASP A 35 18.30 49.44 -70.54
N LYS A 36 17.52 49.56 -69.44
CA LYS A 36 18.09 49.61 -68.09
C LYS A 36 18.62 48.24 -67.65
N LEU A 37 17.92 47.16 -67.98
CA LEU A 37 18.37 45.79 -67.71
C LEU A 37 19.65 45.43 -68.49
N ALA A 38 19.75 45.85 -69.76
CA ALA A 38 20.91 45.60 -70.60
C ALA A 38 22.18 46.36 -70.16
N SER A 39 22.04 47.52 -69.48
CA SER A 39 23.18 48.25 -68.89
C SER A 39 23.62 47.69 -67.54
N LEU A 40 22.68 47.15 -66.75
CA LEU A 40 22.94 46.51 -65.45
C LEU A 40 23.61 45.14 -65.59
N LEU A 41 23.31 44.39 -66.66
CA LEU A 41 23.96 43.11 -66.95
C LEU A 41 25.42 43.29 -67.38
N ARG A 42 25.76 44.31 -68.17
CA ARG A 42 27.17 44.59 -68.54
C ARG A 42 28.02 45.06 -67.37
N THR A 43 27.42 45.77 -66.40
CA THR A 43 28.11 46.17 -65.16
C THR A 43 28.26 45.04 -64.15
N GLN A 44 27.51 43.93 -64.28
CA GLN A 44 27.72 42.70 -63.51
C GLN A 44 28.83 41.82 -64.10
N ASP A 45 28.93 41.71 -65.42
CA ASP A 45 29.98 40.93 -66.08
C ASP A 45 31.38 41.54 -65.85
N ASP A 46 31.52 42.87 -65.89
CA ASP A 46 32.79 43.56 -65.59
C ASP A 46 33.20 43.44 -64.11
N LYS A 47 32.24 43.26 -63.19
CA LYS A 47 32.50 42.99 -61.75
C LYS A 47 32.87 41.52 -61.48
N LEU A 48 32.39 40.58 -62.29
CA LEU A 48 32.80 39.17 -62.20
C LEU A 48 34.20 38.94 -62.77
N ALA A 49 34.63 39.73 -63.77
CA ALA A 49 35.95 39.62 -64.39
C ALA A 49 37.10 40.22 -63.55
N SER A 50 36.80 40.96 -62.47
CA SER A 50 37.80 41.61 -61.61
C SER A 50 37.98 40.99 -60.22
N LEU A 51 37.42 39.81 -59.94
CA LEU A 51 37.71 39.08 -58.70
C LEU A 51 39.07 38.37 -58.81
N PRO A 52 40.01 38.58 -57.86
CA PRO A 52 41.27 37.88 -57.86
C PRO A 52 41.06 36.37 -57.78
N ARG A 53 41.82 35.68 -58.62
CA ARG A 53 42.01 34.23 -58.68
C ARG A 53 42.82 33.77 -57.45
N GLU A 54 42.25 33.88 -56.26
CA GLU A 54 42.81 33.33 -55.01
C GLU A 54 41.70 32.82 -54.09
N GLN A 55 41.32 31.53 -54.25
CA GLN A 55 40.90 30.61 -53.17
C GLN A 55 40.45 29.26 -53.76
N GLU A 56 41.32 28.59 -54.51
CA GLU A 56 41.25 27.13 -54.69
C GLU A 56 42.11 26.46 -53.60
N SER A 57 41.60 26.34 -52.38
CA SER A 57 42.17 25.39 -51.39
C SER A 57 41.29 25.06 -50.18
N THR A 58 40.20 25.78 -49.90
CA THR A 58 39.52 25.69 -48.58
C THR A 58 38.08 25.16 -48.60
N THR A 59 37.48 24.92 -49.76
CA THR A 59 36.12 24.37 -49.87
C THR A 59 36.02 22.85 -49.63
N PRO A 60 36.98 21.99 -50.03
CA PRO A 60 36.91 20.56 -49.71
C PRO A 60 37.17 20.24 -48.22
N SER A 61 37.92 21.08 -47.50
CA SER A 61 38.26 20.86 -46.09
C SER A 61 37.08 21.13 -45.14
N LEU A 62 36.28 22.17 -45.42
CA LEU A 62 35.10 22.51 -44.62
C LEU A 62 33.97 21.47 -44.73
N LEU A 63 33.76 20.91 -45.94
CA LEU A 63 32.81 19.81 -46.14
C LEU A 63 33.25 18.54 -45.41
N ARG A 64 34.55 18.22 -45.44
CA ARG A 64 35.11 17.05 -44.74
C ARG A 64 35.02 17.18 -43.21
N GLU A 65 35.25 18.38 -42.69
CA GLU A 65 35.10 18.68 -41.27
C GLU A 65 33.63 18.60 -40.81
N GLN A 66 32.69 18.98 -41.66
CA GLN A 66 31.26 18.84 -41.39
C GLN A 66 30.80 17.37 -41.43
N ASP A 67 31.29 16.58 -42.38
CA ASP A 67 31.04 15.14 -42.45
C ASP A 67 31.61 14.38 -41.24
N ASP A 68 32.82 14.73 -40.79
CA ASP A 68 33.45 14.14 -39.61
C ASP A 68 32.66 14.47 -38.32
N LYS A 69 32.12 15.69 -38.24
CA LYS A 69 31.24 16.12 -37.14
C LYS A 69 29.92 15.33 -37.14
N TRP A 70 29.26 15.19 -38.28
CA TRP A 70 28.05 14.37 -38.39
C TRP A 70 28.33 12.90 -38.06
N ALA A 71 29.45 12.34 -38.53
CA ALA A 71 29.85 10.98 -38.20
C ALA A 71 30.14 10.79 -36.70
N SER A 72 30.70 11.80 -36.01
CA SER A 72 30.88 11.76 -34.55
C SER A 72 29.56 11.78 -33.77
N LEU A 73 28.60 12.61 -34.19
CA LEU A 73 27.28 12.69 -33.57
C LEU A 73 26.48 11.40 -33.77
N LEU A 74 26.59 10.80 -34.96
CA LEU A 74 25.96 9.52 -35.26
C LEU A 74 26.54 8.40 -34.38
N ARG A 75 27.88 8.35 -34.23
CA ARG A 75 28.55 7.38 -33.33
C ARG A 75 28.14 7.58 -31.86
N GLU A 76 27.96 8.81 -31.42
CA GLU A 76 27.50 9.11 -30.05
C GLU A 76 26.04 8.66 -29.83
N GLN A 77 25.17 8.89 -30.81
CA GLN A 77 23.78 8.41 -30.78
C GLN A 77 23.70 6.89 -30.81
N ASP A 78 24.50 6.22 -31.64
CA ASP A 78 24.59 4.76 -31.69
C ASP A 78 25.07 4.17 -30.36
N ALA A 79 26.03 4.82 -29.70
CA ALA A 79 26.50 4.43 -28.38
C ALA A 79 25.40 4.57 -27.31
N LYS A 80 24.64 5.67 -27.33
CA LYS A 80 23.48 5.87 -26.41
C LYS A 80 22.37 4.85 -26.66
N LEU A 81 22.12 4.51 -27.92
CA LEU A 81 21.13 3.50 -28.29
C LEU A 81 21.56 2.09 -27.84
N ALA A 82 22.85 1.77 -27.95
CA ALA A 82 23.42 0.53 -27.44
C ALA A 82 23.30 0.42 -25.90
N ASP A 83 23.56 1.52 -25.18
CA ASP A 83 23.43 1.55 -23.72
C ASP A 83 21.97 1.40 -23.27
N LEU A 84 21.03 2.08 -23.94
CA LEU A 84 19.60 1.91 -23.69
C LEU A 84 19.12 0.48 -23.97
N THR A 85 19.64 -0.15 -25.02
CA THR A 85 19.34 -1.55 -25.36
C THR A 85 19.85 -2.50 -24.28
N SER A 86 21.06 -2.27 -23.77
CA SER A 86 21.63 -3.03 -22.65
C SER A 86 20.78 -2.90 -21.39
N LEU A 87 20.33 -1.69 -21.06
CA LEU A 87 19.48 -1.43 -19.90
C LEU A 87 18.12 -2.13 -20.02
N LEU A 88 17.48 -2.07 -21.20
CA LEU A 88 16.23 -2.78 -21.46
C LEU A 88 16.40 -4.30 -21.33
N GLN A 89 17.52 -4.84 -21.80
CA GLN A 89 17.83 -6.26 -21.66
C GLN A 89 18.07 -6.66 -20.19
N GLN A 90 18.72 -5.79 -19.42
CA GLN A 90 18.91 -5.99 -17.97
C GLN A 90 17.58 -5.94 -17.21
N GLN A 91 16.69 -5.01 -17.56
CA GLN A 91 15.34 -4.94 -16.98
C GLN A 91 14.51 -6.17 -17.34
N GLY A 92 14.59 -6.65 -18.58
CA GLY A 92 13.93 -7.88 -19.01
C GLY A 92 14.39 -9.11 -18.22
N GLN A 93 15.70 -9.25 -17.96
CA GLN A 93 16.23 -10.32 -17.11
C GLN A 93 15.71 -10.23 -15.67
N LYS A 94 15.70 -9.02 -15.08
CA LYS A 94 15.15 -8.81 -13.73
C LYS A 94 13.67 -9.18 -13.63
N LEU A 95 12.86 -8.85 -14.65
CA LEU A 95 11.45 -9.25 -14.70
C LEU A 95 11.32 -10.78 -14.75
N SER A 96 12.10 -11.44 -15.61
CA SER A 96 12.08 -12.91 -15.71
C SER A 96 12.49 -13.59 -14.40
N ASP A 97 13.47 -13.05 -13.68
CA ASP A 97 13.88 -13.56 -12.37
C ASP A 97 12.78 -13.38 -11.32
N GLN A 98 12.06 -12.25 -11.35
CA GLN A 98 10.91 -11.99 -10.48
C GLN A 98 9.75 -12.95 -10.77
N GLU A 99 9.44 -13.20 -12.04
CA GLU A 99 8.42 -14.18 -12.45
C GLU A 99 8.74 -15.58 -11.94
N HIS A 100 10.00 -16.01 -12.05
CA HIS A 100 10.43 -17.30 -11.51
C HIS A 100 10.31 -17.37 -9.97
N LEU A 101 10.60 -16.28 -9.27
CA LEU A 101 10.44 -16.20 -7.81
C LEU A 101 8.96 -16.29 -7.39
N LEU A 102 8.07 -15.64 -8.14
CA LEU A 102 6.62 -15.69 -7.92
C LEU A 102 6.08 -17.11 -8.12
N LEU A 103 6.45 -17.79 -9.21
CA LEU A 103 6.07 -19.19 -9.45
C LEU A 103 6.53 -20.12 -8.31
N LYS A 104 7.73 -19.88 -7.77
CA LYS A 104 8.24 -20.64 -6.62
C LYS A 104 7.44 -20.37 -5.34
N GLN A 105 6.99 -19.14 -5.14
CA GLN A 105 6.10 -18.78 -4.03
C GLN A 105 4.72 -19.45 -4.16
N GLU A 106 4.13 -19.44 -5.36
CA GLU A 106 2.85 -20.09 -5.63
C GLU A 106 2.88 -21.60 -5.34
N GLN A 107 3.97 -22.28 -5.73
CA GLN A 107 4.16 -23.69 -5.40
C GLN A 107 4.23 -23.93 -3.90
N LYS A 108 4.92 -23.06 -3.16
CA LYS A 108 5.04 -23.16 -1.70
C LYS A 108 3.68 -22.93 -1.00
N LEU A 109 2.92 -21.94 -1.47
CA LEU A 109 1.55 -21.67 -1.02
C LEU A 109 0.63 -22.87 -1.29
N SER A 110 0.67 -23.45 -2.50
CA SER A 110 -0.12 -24.63 -2.85
C SER A 110 0.18 -25.83 -1.94
N TYR A 111 1.45 -26.06 -1.60
CA TYR A 111 1.83 -27.12 -0.65
C TYR A 111 1.27 -26.85 0.74
N GLN A 112 1.38 -25.60 1.22
CA GLN A 112 0.90 -25.20 2.54
C GLN A 112 -0.62 -25.31 2.65
N GLU A 113 -1.38 -24.93 1.61
CA GLU A 113 -2.84 -25.10 1.56
C GLU A 113 -3.27 -26.57 1.66
N ARG A 114 -2.54 -27.49 1.00
CA ARG A 114 -2.83 -28.93 1.13
C ARG A 114 -2.58 -29.42 2.54
N SER A 115 -1.48 -28.99 3.16
CA SER A 115 -1.17 -29.32 4.55
C SER A 115 -2.21 -28.77 5.52
N HIS A 116 -2.70 -27.54 5.30
CA HIS A 116 -3.74 -26.93 6.13
C HIS A 116 -5.05 -27.71 6.04
N ARG A 117 -5.50 -28.05 4.82
CA ARG A 117 -6.70 -28.88 4.61
C ARG A 117 -6.61 -30.24 5.31
N GLN A 118 -5.43 -30.87 5.32
CA GLN A 118 -5.23 -32.12 6.05
C GLN A 118 -5.31 -31.95 7.58
N LEU A 119 -4.81 -30.82 8.10
CA LEU A 119 -4.92 -30.50 9.53
C LEU A 119 -6.37 -30.20 9.92
N GLU A 120 -7.11 -29.45 9.10
CA GLU A 120 -8.54 -29.18 9.31
C GLU A 120 -9.35 -30.47 9.42
N GLN A 121 -9.10 -31.43 8.52
CA GLN A 121 -9.77 -32.74 8.59
C GLN A 121 -9.44 -33.48 9.89
N LYS A 122 -8.16 -33.52 10.29
CA LYS A 122 -7.75 -34.17 11.54
C LYS A 122 -8.39 -33.52 12.77
N VAL A 123 -8.52 -32.19 12.78
CA VAL A 123 -9.22 -31.47 13.85
C VAL A 123 -10.69 -31.84 13.89
N SER A 124 -11.35 -31.90 12.73
CA SER A 124 -12.74 -32.35 12.63
C SER A 124 -12.93 -33.77 13.19
N ASP A 125 -12.07 -34.71 12.80
CA ASP A 125 -12.13 -36.09 13.28
C ASP A 125 -11.92 -36.17 14.80
N GLN A 126 -11.03 -35.33 15.34
CA GLN A 126 -10.76 -35.26 16.78
C GLN A 126 -11.92 -34.62 17.57
N GLU A 127 -12.63 -33.66 16.98
CA GLU A 127 -13.85 -33.09 17.57
C GLU A 127 -14.98 -34.13 17.66
N ASP A 128 -15.15 -34.94 16.63
CA ASP A 128 -16.15 -36.02 16.64
C ASP A 128 -15.83 -37.08 17.69
N LEU A 129 -14.55 -37.45 17.84
CA LEU A 129 -14.12 -38.36 18.89
C LEU A 129 -14.39 -37.78 20.28
N ARG A 130 -14.14 -36.49 20.49
CA ARG A 130 -14.43 -35.79 21.75
C ARG A 130 -15.93 -35.80 22.05
N ARG A 131 -16.77 -35.48 21.07
CA ARG A 131 -18.24 -35.53 21.21
C ARG A 131 -18.72 -36.93 21.62
N HIS A 132 -18.13 -37.97 21.04
CA HIS A 132 -18.46 -39.35 21.41
C HIS A 132 -18.04 -39.69 22.86
N GLN A 133 -16.87 -39.22 23.30
CA GLN A 133 -16.44 -39.39 24.70
C GLN A 133 -17.36 -38.64 25.68
N ASP A 134 -17.78 -37.44 25.35
CA ASP A 134 -18.71 -36.64 26.18
C ASP A 134 -20.08 -37.34 26.33
N GLN A 135 -20.58 -37.95 25.26
CA GLN A 135 -21.80 -38.77 25.31
C GLN A 135 -21.65 -39.98 26.23
N LYS A 136 -20.53 -40.71 26.15
CA LYS A 136 -20.24 -41.84 27.04
C LYS A 136 -20.17 -41.40 28.50
N LEU A 137 -19.49 -40.28 28.78
CA LEU A 137 -19.37 -39.73 30.12
C LEU A 137 -20.74 -39.29 30.67
N SER A 138 -21.57 -38.66 29.85
CA SER A 138 -22.95 -38.30 30.21
C SER A 138 -23.78 -39.53 30.58
N HIS A 139 -23.66 -40.62 29.83
CA HIS A 139 -24.37 -41.87 30.11
C HIS A 139 -23.89 -42.54 31.41
N GLN A 140 -22.57 -42.54 31.68
CA GLN A 140 -22.04 -43.03 32.96
C GLN A 140 -22.55 -42.20 34.15
N LYS A 141 -22.62 -40.87 34.01
CA LYS A 141 -23.16 -39.98 35.05
C LYS A 141 -24.62 -40.29 35.36
N SER A 142 -25.46 -40.55 34.35
CA SER A 142 -26.87 -40.90 34.60
C SER A 142 -27.01 -42.22 35.34
N LEU A 143 -26.20 -43.24 35.00
CA LEU A 143 -26.20 -44.53 35.69
C LEU A 143 -25.78 -44.41 37.15
N LEU A 144 -24.77 -43.59 37.44
CA LEU A 144 -24.31 -43.30 38.81
C LEU A 144 -25.37 -42.56 39.62
N GLN A 145 -26.07 -41.61 39.01
CA GLN A 145 -27.15 -40.87 39.66
C GLN A 145 -28.33 -41.77 40.01
N GLU A 146 -28.67 -42.72 39.13
CA GLU A 146 -29.70 -43.73 39.37
C GLU A 146 -29.31 -44.69 40.51
N GLN A 147 -28.07 -45.19 40.52
CA GLN A 147 -27.56 -46.02 41.62
C GLN A 147 -27.57 -45.25 42.96
N GLY A 148 -27.20 -43.96 42.95
CA GLY A 148 -27.26 -43.10 44.13
C GLY A 148 -28.68 -42.95 44.67
N ALA A 149 -29.68 -42.78 43.79
CA ALA A 149 -31.08 -42.71 44.18
C ALA A 149 -31.58 -44.01 44.83
N LEU A 150 -31.20 -45.18 44.26
CA LEU A 150 -31.55 -46.50 44.79
C LEU A 150 -30.91 -46.75 46.17
N LEU A 151 -29.65 -46.39 46.35
CA LEU A 151 -28.96 -46.48 47.64
C LEU A 151 -29.61 -45.58 48.70
N HIS A 152 -29.98 -44.36 48.33
CA HIS A 152 -30.67 -43.42 49.23
C HIS A 152 -32.06 -43.93 49.62
N GLN A 153 -32.79 -44.59 48.71
CA GLN A 153 -34.06 -45.23 49.01
C GLN A 153 -33.88 -46.42 49.98
N ARG A 154 -32.87 -47.27 49.75
CA ARG A 154 -32.54 -48.39 50.65
C ARG A 154 -32.13 -47.91 52.05
N GLY A 155 -31.36 -46.83 52.13
CA GLY A 155 -31.00 -46.19 53.41
C GLY A 155 -32.23 -45.71 54.18
N ARG A 156 -33.20 -45.07 53.51
CA ARG A 156 -34.47 -44.66 54.13
C ARG A 156 -35.29 -45.85 54.64
N SER A 157 -35.34 -46.96 53.90
CA SER A 157 -36.02 -48.19 54.35
C SER A 157 -35.36 -48.81 55.57
N ILE A 158 -34.03 -48.83 55.64
CA ILE A 158 -33.27 -49.33 56.81
C ILE A 158 -33.51 -48.42 58.03
N GLN A 159 -33.53 -47.10 57.85
CA GLN A 159 -33.83 -46.13 58.91
C GLN A 159 -35.23 -46.36 59.50
N GLN A 160 -36.24 -46.60 58.65
CA GLN A 160 -37.62 -46.89 59.06
C GLN A 160 -37.77 -48.23 59.80
N GLN A 161 -36.98 -49.24 59.45
CA GLN A 161 -36.95 -50.52 60.20
C GLN A 161 -36.36 -50.34 61.60
N LYS A 162 -35.34 -49.49 61.75
CA LYS A 162 -34.70 -49.18 63.03
C LYS A 162 -35.63 -48.43 63.99
N THR A 163 -36.52 -47.58 63.47
CA THR A 163 -37.54 -46.88 64.29
C THR A 163 -38.72 -47.74 64.74
N ARG A 164 -38.89 -48.97 64.25
CA ARG A 164 -39.97 -49.89 64.68
C ARG A 164 -39.61 -50.78 65.89
N HIS A 165 -38.35 -50.79 66.34
CA HIS A 165 -37.86 -51.73 67.37
C HIS A 165 -37.31 -51.06 68.65
N ALA A 166 -37.70 -49.82 68.97
CA ALA A 166 -37.32 -49.16 70.23
C ALA A 166 -38.53 -49.04 71.20
N PRO A 167 -38.42 -49.44 72.49
CA PRO A 167 -39.48 -49.28 73.49
C PRO A 167 -39.47 -47.87 74.12
N PRO A 168 -40.56 -47.45 74.82
CA PRO A 168 -40.79 -46.04 75.19
C PRO A 168 -40.26 -45.66 76.59
N GLN A 169 -40.29 -44.35 76.86
CA GLN A 169 -40.05 -43.57 78.12
C GLN A 169 -38.65 -42.92 78.22
N SER A 170 -38.44 -41.70 78.72
CA SER A 170 -39.24 -40.64 79.38
C SER A 170 -38.50 -39.28 79.33
N PHE A 171 -39.25 -38.17 79.46
CA PHE A 171 -38.83 -36.77 79.70
C PHE A 171 -38.11 -36.57 81.07
N PRO A 172 -37.69 -35.34 81.50
CA PRO A 172 -37.14 -34.14 80.82
C PRO A 172 -35.88 -33.55 81.54
N SER A 173 -35.27 -32.48 80.99
CA SER A 173 -35.15 -31.16 81.66
C SER A 173 -33.99 -30.25 81.17
N GLU A 174 -34.41 -29.05 80.77
CA GLU A 174 -33.86 -27.71 81.06
C GLU A 174 -32.53 -27.18 80.46
N ASN A 175 -32.75 -26.16 79.61
CA ASN A 175 -32.21 -24.78 79.64
C ASN A 175 -30.69 -24.54 79.70
N PHE A 176 -30.12 -23.85 78.70
CA PHE A 176 -29.93 -22.38 78.70
C PHE A 176 -29.15 -21.90 77.44
N ARG A 177 -29.75 -20.92 76.74
CA ARG A 177 -29.22 -19.72 76.03
C ARG A 177 -27.92 -19.75 75.19
N HIS A 178 -28.09 -19.13 74.00
CA HIS A 178 -27.27 -18.11 73.27
C HIS A 178 -25.73 -18.27 73.24
N ALA A 179 -24.98 -18.09 72.15
CA ALA A 179 -25.05 -17.06 71.12
C ALA A 179 -24.08 -17.40 69.96
N THR A 180 -24.40 -16.88 68.77
CA THR A 180 -23.54 -16.33 67.71
C THR A 180 -22.14 -16.90 67.41
N ASP A 181 -22.03 -17.40 66.18
CA ASP A 181 -21.26 -16.83 65.06
C ASP A 181 -19.73 -17.00 64.95
N MET A 182 -19.36 -17.46 63.74
CA MET A 182 -18.15 -17.18 62.93
C MET A 182 -16.74 -17.49 63.47
N SER A 183 -16.14 -18.47 62.78
CA SER A 183 -14.88 -18.36 62.01
C SER A 183 -13.55 -18.87 62.60
N GLN A 184 -12.88 -19.63 61.72
CA GLN A 184 -11.45 -19.75 61.45
C GLN A 184 -10.52 -20.67 62.27
N SER A 185 -9.79 -21.46 61.45
CA SER A 185 -8.38 -21.86 61.50
C SER A 185 -7.85 -22.86 62.54
N GLU A 186 -7.34 -23.97 61.97
CA GLU A 186 -6.04 -24.62 62.21
C GLU A 186 -5.76 -25.32 63.57
N THR A 187 -5.82 -26.67 63.52
CA THR A 187 -4.81 -27.72 63.91
C THR A 187 -3.80 -27.47 65.06
N PRO A 188 -3.12 -28.50 65.64
CA PRO A 188 -3.39 -29.95 65.77
C PRO A 188 -3.01 -30.53 67.18
N LEU A 189 -3.06 -31.86 67.31
CA LEU A 189 -2.27 -32.76 68.19
C LEU A 189 -2.85 -33.28 69.53
N LEU A 190 -2.70 -34.62 69.64
CA LEU A 190 -2.29 -35.47 70.77
C LEU A 190 -3.34 -36.20 71.65
N GLY A 191 -3.08 -37.51 71.82
CA GLY A 191 -3.42 -38.31 73.02
C GLY A 191 -4.53 -39.34 72.80
N LYS A 192 -4.21 -40.63 72.58
CA LYS A 192 -4.16 -41.73 73.59
C LYS A 192 -5.49 -41.90 74.35
N THR A 193 -6.18 -43.02 74.22
CA THR A 193 -6.13 -44.19 75.16
C THR A 193 -6.70 -45.46 74.47
N SER A 194 -5.94 -46.56 74.40
CA SER A 194 -5.94 -47.77 75.27
C SER A 194 -7.18 -48.69 75.18
N ASP A 195 -6.90 -49.89 74.67
CA ASP A 195 -7.33 -51.24 75.09
C ASP A 195 -8.82 -51.64 75.09
N SER A 196 -9.14 -52.66 74.28
CA SER A 196 -9.37 -54.02 74.79
C SER A 196 -9.63 -55.00 73.65
N ALA A 197 -8.91 -56.12 73.68
CA ALA A 197 -9.10 -57.28 72.81
C ALA A 197 -9.95 -58.34 73.52
N SER A 198 -10.80 -59.06 72.78
CA SER A 198 -11.27 -60.45 73.01
C SER A 198 -12.09 -60.87 71.79
N HIS A 199 -11.51 -61.67 70.89
CA HIS A 199 -11.71 -63.13 70.74
C HIS A 199 -13.09 -63.53 70.19
N ASP A 200 -13.10 -63.96 68.92
CA ASP A 200 -13.87 -65.13 68.49
C ASP A 200 -13.21 -65.77 67.25
N VAL A 201 -13.03 -67.09 67.32
CA VAL A 201 -12.40 -67.96 66.31
C VAL A 201 -13.49 -68.88 65.75
N ILE A 202 -13.65 -68.91 64.42
CA ILE A 202 -14.49 -69.88 63.67
C ILE A 202 -13.73 -70.24 62.35
N PRO A 203 -13.78 -71.50 61.85
CA PRO A 203 -12.59 -72.23 61.37
C PRO A 203 -12.27 -72.09 59.88
N ARG A 204 -10.99 -72.38 59.57
CA ARG A 204 -10.41 -72.49 58.22
C ARG A 204 -11.01 -73.65 57.42
N SER A 205 -11.29 -73.40 56.14
CA SER A 205 -11.43 -74.41 55.09
C SER A 205 -10.23 -74.30 54.14
N GLU A 206 -9.67 -75.44 53.75
CA GLU A 206 -8.36 -75.59 53.09
C GLU A 206 -8.42 -75.51 51.55
N ASP A 207 -9.18 -74.56 50.97
CA ASP A 207 -9.31 -74.41 49.51
C ASP A 207 -8.86 -73.04 48.94
N GLU A 208 -8.28 -72.14 49.74
CA GLU A 208 -7.90 -70.77 49.29
C GLU A 208 -6.52 -70.63 48.60
N GLU A 209 -5.66 -71.65 48.68
CA GLU A 209 -4.25 -71.55 48.27
C GLU A 209 -4.00 -71.40 46.74
N PRO A 210 -4.73 -72.08 45.82
CA PRO A 210 -4.55 -71.85 44.39
C PRO A 210 -5.15 -70.53 43.89
N LEU A 211 -6.14 -69.98 44.59
CA LEU A 211 -6.79 -68.71 44.22
C LEU A 211 -5.91 -67.51 44.58
N GLN A 212 -5.26 -67.53 45.75
CA GLN A 212 -4.37 -66.44 46.20
C GLN A 212 -3.16 -66.25 45.28
N ALA A 213 -2.59 -67.32 44.73
CA ALA A 213 -1.48 -67.24 43.77
C ALA A 213 -1.90 -66.59 42.44
N VAL A 214 -3.07 -66.95 41.91
CA VAL A 214 -3.62 -66.36 40.67
C VAL A 214 -3.98 -64.88 40.88
N VAL A 215 -4.59 -64.54 42.02
CA VAL A 215 -4.91 -63.16 42.39
C VAL A 215 -3.63 -62.32 42.53
N SER A 216 -2.56 -62.87 43.11
CA SER A 216 -1.27 -62.19 43.22
C SER A 216 -0.63 -61.90 41.86
N GLN A 217 -0.61 -62.87 40.93
CA GLN A 217 -0.10 -62.66 39.57
C GLN A 217 -0.91 -61.63 38.79
N ILE A 218 -2.24 -61.66 38.90
CA ILE A 218 -3.12 -60.68 38.26
C ILE A 218 -2.86 -59.29 38.85
N THR A 219 -2.73 -59.20 40.18
CA THR A 219 -2.43 -57.93 40.87
C THR A 219 -1.11 -57.35 40.39
N GLN A 220 -0.06 -58.17 40.26
CA GLN A 220 1.24 -57.74 39.75
C GLN A 220 1.16 -57.20 38.32
N ARG A 221 0.47 -57.90 37.41
CA ARG A 221 0.27 -57.43 36.03
C ARG A 221 -0.54 -56.14 35.98
N VAL A 222 -1.57 -56.00 36.82
CA VAL A 222 -2.36 -54.77 36.92
C VAL A 222 -1.50 -53.61 37.42
N THR A 223 -0.58 -53.84 38.36
CA THR A 223 0.36 -52.79 38.82
C THR A 223 1.38 -52.40 37.76
N GLU A 224 1.93 -53.34 36.99
CA GLU A 224 2.85 -53.05 35.86
C GLU A 224 2.13 -52.26 34.76
N MET A 225 0.94 -52.72 34.35
CA MET A 225 0.10 -52.02 33.37
C MET A 225 -0.27 -50.62 33.85
N GLY A 226 -0.52 -50.45 35.15
CA GLY A 226 -0.77 -49.16 35.78
C GLY A 226 0.42 -48.21 35.68
N ALA A 227 1.65 -48.71 35.85
CA ALA A 227 2.87 -47.93 35.69
C ALA A 227 3.10 -47.51 34.22
N ASP A 228 2.93 -48.44 33.28
CA ASP A 228 3.07 -48.16 31.84
C ASP A 228 2.06 -47.11 31.36
N ILE A 229 0.81 -47.17 31.85
CA ILE A 229 -0.23 -46.17 31.55
C ILE A 229 0.17 -44.78 32.07
N GLN A 230 0.78 -44.69 33.26
CA GLN A 230 1.23 -43.40 33.80
C GLN A 230 2.38 -42.81 32.99
N VAL A 231 3.33 -43.64 32.55
CA VAL A 231 4.42 -43.21 31.67
C VAL A 231 3.87 -42.73 30.33
N PHE A 232 2.96 -43.50 29.72
CA PHE A 232 2.32 -43.13 28.46
C PHE A 232 1.53 -41.82 28.57
N LYS A 233 0.78 -41.63 29.67
CA LYS A 233 0.06 -40.38 29.95
C LYS A 233 1.00 -39.19 30.07
N THR A 234 2.10 -39.35 30.81
CA THR A 234 3.09 -38.29 31.01
C THR A 234 3.77 -37.90 29.69
N GLN A 235 4.16 -38.90 28.89
CA GLN A 235 4.75 -38.68 27.57
C GLN A 235 3.78 -37.94 26.65
N THR A 236 2.53 -38.39 26.57
CA THR A 236 1.49 -37.76 25.74
C THR A 236 1.24 -36.30 26.14
N VAL A 237 1.20 -36.01 27.45
CA VAL A 237 1.04 -34.63 27.95
C VAL A 237 2.23 -33.75 27.57
N ASN A 238 3.45 -34.28 27.68
CA ASN A 238 4.66 -33.55 27.30
C ASN A 238 4.69 -33.26 25.79
N ASP A 239 4.33 -34.23 24.96
CA ASP A 239 4.28 -34.07 23.51
C ASP A 239 3.21 -33.05 23.09
N ILE A 240 2.04 -33.07 23.73
CA ILE A 240 0.98 -32.06 23.53
C ILE A 240 1.47 -30.66 23.91
N ASN A 241 2.18 -30.53 25.04
CA ASN A 241 2.71 -29.24 25.47
C ASN A 241 3.79 -28.72 24.51
N ALA A 242 4.68 -29.58 24.03
CA ALA A 242 5.69 -29.22 23.04
C ALA A 242 5.05 -28.77 21.72
N LEU A 243 4.06 -29.52 21.21
CA LEU A 243 3.28 -29.17 20.02
C LEU A 243 2.55 -27.84 20.19
N LYS A 244 1.98 -27.58 21.36
CA LYS A 244 1.27 -26.32 21.65
C LYS A 244 2.21 -25.11 21.61
N ILE A 245 3.41 -25.24 22.18
CA ILE A 245 4.44 -24.19 22.15
C ILE A 245 4.88 -23.94 20.72
N GLN A 246 5.16 -25.00 19.96
CA GLN A 246 5.58 -24.90 18.56
C GLN A 246 4.50 -24.23 17.71
N THR A 247 3.25 -24.69 17.82
CA THR A 247 2.11 -24.12 17.07
C THR A 247 1.90 -22.65 17.42
N SER A 248 2.02 -22.27 18.69
CA SER A 248 1.90 -20.87 19.12
C SER A 248 3.00 -19.99 18.52
N GLY A 249 4.24 -20.48 18.45
CA GLY A 249 5.36 -19.76 17.84
C GLY A 249 5.20 -19.61 16.32
N ASP A 250 4.74 -20.67 15.65
CA ASP A 250 4.50 -20.66 14.21
C ASP A 250 3.37 -19.68 13.84
N ILE A 251 2.26 -19.67 14.60
CA ILE A 251 1.16 -18.69 14.42
C ILE A 251 1.69 -17.26 14.54
N GLN A 252 2.50 -16.97 15.55
CA GLN A 252 3.01 -15.63 15.78
C GLN A 252 3.97 -15.18 14.66
N THR A 253 4.77 -16.11 14.14
CA THR A 253 5.66 -15.86 13.00
C THR A 253 4.88 -15.60 11.71
N LEU A 254 3.82 -16.37 11.47
CA LEU A 254 2.93 -16.18 10.31
C LEU A 254 2.18 -14.85 10.38
N GLN A 255 1.68 -14.47 11.56
CA GLN A 255 1.01 -13.17 11.76
C GLN A 255 1.94 -11.99 11.47
N ASN A 256 3.19 -12.05 11.95
CA ASN A 256 4.18 -11.02 11.68
C ASN A 256 4.56 -10.96 10.18
N SER A 257 4.69 -12.12 9.54
CA SER A 257 5.00 -12.21 8.11
C SER A 257 3.85 -11.66 7.25
N SER A 258 2.60 -12.01 7.57
CA SER A 258 1.41 -11.45 6.91
C SER A 258 1.35 -9.94 7.03
N ARG A 259 1.58 -9.40 8.24
CA ARG A 259 1.57 -7.95 8.48
C ARG A 259 2.66 -7.22 7.68
N GLN A 260 3.85 -7.81 7.56
CA GLN A 260 4.93 -7.25 6.73
C GLN A 260 4.58 -7.31 5.24
N GLN A 261 3.91 -8.37 4.80
CA GLN A 261 3.48 -8.53 3.42
C GLN A 261 2.36 -7.55 3.05
N ASP A 262 1.41 -7.28 3.95
CA ASP A 262 0.35 -6.28 3.76
C ASP A 262 0.93 -4.86 3.61
N LEU A 263 1.94 -4.53 4.42
CA LEU A 263 2.66 -3.24 4.32
C LEU A 263 3.42 -3.12 3.00
N ALA A 264 4.06 -4.20 2.54
CA ALA A 264 4.77 -4.22 1.26
C ALA A 264 3.83 -4.15 0.05
N ILE A 265 2.65 -4.76 0.13
CA ILE A 265 1.61 -4.68 -0.92
C ILE A 265 1.02 -3.26 -0.99
N GLN A 266 0.79 -2.62 0.16
CA GLN A 266 0.37 -1.21 0.19
C GLN A 266 1.43 -0.27 -0.39
N ASP A 267 2.72 -0.55 -0.17
CA ASP A 267 3.82 0.27 -0.71
C ASP A 267 3.98 0.09 -2.24
N ALA A 268 3.68 -1.10 -2.76
CA ALA A 268 3.76 -1.40 -4.19
C ALA A 268 2.58 -0.86 -5.03
N GLN A 269 1.48 -0.45 -4.40
CA GLN A 269 0.24 -0.01 -5.09
C GLN A 269 -0.19 1.43 -4.76
N SER A 270 0.57 2.19 -3.98
CA SER A 270 0.14 3.54 -3.58
C SER A 270 0.48 4.60 -4.62
N SER A 271 -0.53 5.27 -5.18
CA SER A 271 -0.36 6.52 -5.92
C SER A 271 0.18 7.64 -5.03
N THR A 272 0.75 8.69 -5.62
CA THR A 272 1.14 9.91 -4.90
C THR A 272 0.34 11.09 -5.42
N PHE A 273 0.07 12.07 -4.56
CA PHE A 273 -0.49 13.36 -4.97
C PHE A 273 0.30 14.49 -4.33
N VAL A 274 0.19 15.69 -4.90
CA VAL A 274 0.76 16.91 -4.30
C VAL A 274 -0.34 17.65 -3.57
N HIS A 275 -0.11 17.94 -2.30
CA HIS A 275 -0.93 18.82 -1.48
C HIS A 275 -0.43 20.25 -1.65
N TRP A 276 -0.98 20.94 -2.65
CA TRP A 276 -0.63 22.33 -2.94
C TRP A 276 -1.21 23.27 -1.89
N GLY A 277 -0.43 24.26 -1.45
CA GLY A 277 -0.86 25.20 -0.41
C GLY A 277 -0.86 24.62 1.00
N SER A 278 -0.14 23.52 1.24
CA SER A 278 0.22 23.08 2.59
C SER A 278 1.59 22.40 2.62
N SER A 279 2.33 22.60 3.71
CA SER A 279 3.60 21.91 3.97
C SER A 279 3.42 20.52 4.59
N THR A 280 2.17 20.11 4.87
CA THR A 280 1.84 18.87 5.59
C THR A 280 0.72 18.11 4.90
N CYS A 281 0.79 16.78 4.96
CA CYS A 281 -0.23 15.88 4.43
C CYS A 281 -1.36 15.62 5.44
N SER A 282 -2.50 15.12 4.95
CA SER A 282 -3.63 14.72 5.81
C SER A 282 -3.27 13.53 6.70
N ASN A 283 -4.05 13.29 7.77
CA ASN A 283 -3.88 12.11 8.63
C ASN A 283 -4.13 10.76 7.93
N LEU A 284 -4.68 10.76 6.72
CA LEU A 284 -4.91 9.57 5.89
C LEU A 284 -3.77 9.34 4.88
N SER A 285 -2.69 10.10 4.99
CA SER A 285 -1.56 10.08 4.09
C SER A 285 -0.25 10.35 4.82
N HIS A 286 0.84 9.82 4.28
CA HIS A 286 2.18 10.06 4.78
C HIS A 286 2.89 11.07 3.88
N THR A 287 3.57 12.03 4.50
CA THR A 287 4.43 12.98 3.78
C THR A 287 5.66 12.26 3.24
N VAL A 288 5.86 12.32 1.93
CA VAL A 288 7.09 11.88 1.26
C VAL A 288 8.15 12.97 1.40
N TYR A 289 7.81 14.20 1.02
CA TYR A 289 8.62 15.39 1.30
C TYR A 289 7.75 16.66 1.28
N SER A 290 8.27 17.72 1.88
CA SER A 290 7.68 19.07 1.87
C SER A 290 8.59 20.03 1.11
N GLY A 291 8.00 21.09 0.56
CA GLY A 291 8.67 21.97 -0.37
C GLY A 291 7.97 23.30 -0.59
N VAL A 292 8.45 24.02 -1.59
CA VAL A 292 7.85 25.25 -2.10
C VAL A 292 7.32 25.03 -3.51
N VAL A 293 6.27 25.75 -3.87
CA VAL A 293 5.75 25.72 -5.22
C VAL A 293 6.69 26.51 -6.12
N GLY A 294 6.93 26.00 -7.33
CA GLY A 294 7.72 26.68 -8.35
C GLY A 294 7.31 26.31 -9.76
N GLY A 295 7.91 26.97 -10.73
CA GLY A 295 7.66 26.74 -12.15
C GLY A 295 8.30 27.79 -13.04
N SER A 296 7.71 27.99 -14.22
CA SER A 296 8.13 29.01 -15.17
C SER A 296 7.82 30.44 -14.71
N TRP A 297 8.60 31.41 -15.20
CA TRP A 297 8.19 32.82 -15.19
C TRP A 297 6.89 33.01 -15.97
N TYR A 298 6.00 33.85 -15.47
CA TYR A 298 4.69 34.07 -16.08
C TYR A 298 4.71 34.67 -17.50
N LEU A 299 5.80 35.34 -17.92
CA LEU A 299 5.95 35.91 -19.26
C LEU A 299 6.72 35.03 -20.26
N HIS A 300 7.12 33.81 -19.90
CA HIS A 300 7.90 32.95 -20.78
C HIS A 300 7.02 31.96 -21.57
N THR A 301 6.68 32.32 -22.82
CA THR A 301 5.84 31.52 -23.75
C THR A 301 6.39 30.13 -24.08
N GLY A 302 7.71 29.91 -24.00
CA GLY A 302 8.36 28.63 -24.27
C GLY A 302 8.61 27.76 -23.04
N ALA A 303 8.14 28.18 -21.87
CA ALA A 303 8.45 27.53 -20.59
C ALA A 303 7.43 26.44 -20.19
N ALA A 304 7.77 25.66 -19.18
CA ALA A 304 6.95 24.55 -18.71
C ALA A 304 5.61 25.01 -18.10
N ILE A 305 4.53 24.33 -18.47
CA ILE A 305 3.17 24.68 -18.02
C ILE A 305 2.89 24.23 -16.59
N ASN A 306 3.51 23.16 -16.13
CA ASN A 306 3.20 22.53 -14.87
C ASN A 306 3.74 23.33 -13.67
N TYR A 307 3.12 23.10 -12.51
CA TYR A 307 3.68 23.48 -11.23
C TYR A 307 4.60 22.38 -10.72
N LEU A 308 5.60 22.75 -9.94
CA LEU A 308 6.55 21.83 -9.32
C LEU A 308 6.50 22.01 -7.81
N CYS A 309 6.53 20.89 -7.09
CA CYS A 309 6.79 20.93 -5.65
C CYS A 309 8.28 20.74 -5.42
N LEU A 310 9.00 21.83 -5.24
CA LEU A 310 10.47 21.87 -5.14
C LEU A 310 10.91 21.52 -3.73
N THR A 311 11.85 20.56 -3.61
CA THR A 311 12.45 20.20 -2.31
C THR A 311 13.25 21.36 -1.74
N MET A 312 13.24 21.49 -0.41
CA MET A 312 14.09 22.43 0.33
C MET A 312 15.56 21.96 0.47
N SER A 313 15.91 20.82 -0.12
CA SER A 313 17.28 20.29 -0.16
C SER A 313 17.72 19.99 -1.60
N PRO A 314 17.85 21.02 -2.45
CA PRO A 314 18.24 20.84 -3.84
C PRO A 314 19.72 20.42 -3.96
N VAL A 315 20.03 19.68 -5.02
CA VAL A 315 21.40 19.35 -5.44
C VAL A 315 21.61 19.93 -6.82
N PHE A 316 22.73 20.63 -7.02
CA PHE A 316 23.07 21.29 -8.27
C PHE A 316 24.26 20.61 -8.94
N SER A 317 24.38 20.78 -10.26
CA SER A 317 25.52 20.31 -11.05
C SER A 317 26.50 21.46 -11.31
N ASP A 318 27.80 21.17 -11.38
CA ASP A 318 28.86 22.16 -11.62
C ASP A 318 29.03 22.52 -13.11
N LEU A 319 28.04 22.22 -13.96
CA LEU A 319 28.09 22.56 -15.38
C LEU A 319 28.06 24.08 -15.59
N VAL A 320 28.82 24.55 -16.57
CA VAL A 320 28.80 25.95 -16.99
C VAL A 320 27.45 26.28 -17.62
N VAL A 321 26.77 27.29 -17.08
CA VAL A 321 25.45 27.72 -17.55
C VAL A 321 25.55 28.37 -18.94
N SER A 322 24.73 27.88 -19.87
CA SER A 322 24.58 28.47 -21.22
C SER A 322 23.85 29.81 -21.17
N VAL A 323 24.14 30.70 -22.11
CA VAL A 323 23.39 31.96 -22.32
C VAL A 323 21.92 31.72 -22.64
N ASN A 324 21.60 30.56 -23.22
CA ASN A 324 20.24 30.11 -23.49
C ASN A 324 19.91 29.00 -22.49
N ALA A 325 19.20 29.34 -21.41
CA ALA A 325 18.81 28.42 -20.35
C ALA A 325 17.31 28.54 -20.04
N ALA A 326 16.71 27.44 -19.61
CA ALA A 326 15.39 27.46 -19.00
C ALA A 326 15.53 27.85 -17.53
N HIS A 327 14.71 28.78 -17.08
CA HIS A 327 14.72 29.28 -15.71
C HIS A 327 13.58 28.67 -14.88
N LEU A 328 13.88 28.38 -13.63
CA LEU A 328 12.95 27.88 -12.62
C LEU A 328 12.78 28.95 -11.55
N TYR A 329 11.53 29.32 -11.27
CA TYR A 329 11.16 30.39 -10.33
C TYR A 329 10.27 29.82 -9.21
N GLY A 330 10.20 30.56 -8.10
CA GLY A 330 9.21 30.34 -7.06
C GLY A 330 7.80 30.61 -7.58
N GLY A 331 6.80 30.02 -6.94
CA GLY A 331 5.40 30.33 -7.18
C GLY A 331 4.93 31.47 -6.28
N GLU A 332 3.84 32.12 -6.67
CA GLU A 332 3.25 33.21 -5.90
C GLU A 332 1.74 33.23 -6.04
N TYR A 333 1.05 33.51 -4.94
CA TYR A 333 -0.38 33.76 -4.94
C TYR A 333 -0.69 35.18 -5.45
N LYS A 334 -1.64 35.26 -6.38
CA LYS A 334 -2.22 36.51 -6.91
C LYS A 334 -3.74 36.51 -6.66
N THR A 335 -4.10 36.48 -5.39
CA THR A 335 -5.49 36.25 -4.92
C THR A 335 -6.26 37.53 -4.65
N TYR A 336 -5.60 38.68 -4.55
CA TYR A 336 -6.17 39.97 -4.12
C TYR A 336 -6.83 39.91 -2.73
N ASP A 337 -6.33 39.03 -1.85
CA ASP A 337 -6.71 38.91 -0.45
C ASP A 337 -5.46 38.92 0.46
N SER A 338 -5.56 38.44 1.71
CA SER A 338 -4.43 38.38 2.64
C SER A 338 -3.26 37.52 2.17
N HIS A 339 -3.45 36.68 1.15
CA HIS A 339 -2.42 35.83 0.56
C HIS A 339 -1.79 36.45 -0.70
N GLN A 340 -2.15 37.69 -1.06
CA GLN A 340 -1.52 38.37 -2.20
C GLN A 340 0.01 38.44 -2.02
N ASN A 341 0.73 38.06 -3.08
CA ASN A 341 2.20 38.04 -3.14
C ASN A 341 2.85 37.14 -2.08
N LYS A 342 2.11 36.13 -1.60
CA LYS A 342 2.65 35.13 -0.69
C LYS A 342 3.16 33.92 -1.46
N ASP A 343 4.31 33.40 -1.05
CA ASP A 343 4.92 32.21 -1.66
C ASP A 343 4.21 30.92 -1.21
N PRO A 344 3.60 30.13 -2.12
CA PRO A 344 2.92 28.89 -1.76
C PRO A 344 3.90 27.79 -1.34
N VAL A 345 3.52 27.03 -0.33
CA VAL A 345 4.20 25.77 0.04
C VAL A 345 3.47 24.56 -0.54
N CYS A 346 4.13 23.41 -0.52
CA CYS A 346 3.56 22.15 -0.97
C CYS A 346 4.11 20.96 -0.18
N ALA A 347 3.40 19.84 -0.24
CA ALA A 347 3.86 18.55 0.24
C ALA A 347 3.49 17.46 -0.77
N VAL A 348 4.39 16.52 -1.00
CA VAL A 348 4.08 15.30 -1.76
C VAL A 348 3.64 14.23 -0.78
N CYS A 349 2.45 13.69 -1.01
CA CYS A 349 1.75 12.82 -0.09
C CYS A 349 1.51 11.45 -0.71
N ARG A 350 1.69 10.42 0.12
CA ARG A 350 1.37 9.03 -0.19
C ARG A 350 0.19 8.61 0.69
N PRO A 351 -1.04 8.53 0.14
CA PRO A 351 -2.19 8.05 0.89
C PRO A 351 -2.03 6.57 1.25
N SER A 352 -2.69 6.14 2.32
CA SER A 352 -2.79 4.71 2.68
C SER A 352 -3.62 3.88 1.70
N LEU A 353 -4.25 4.55 0.73
CA LEU A 353 -5.14 4.00 -0.28
C LEU A 353 -4.51 4.14 -1.67
N SER A 354 -4.79 3.19 -2.55
CA SER A 354 -4.04 3.01 -3.79
C SER A 354 -4.24 4.13 -4.81
N THR A 355 -5.44 4.70 -4.92
CA THR A 355 -5.81 5.58 -6.03
C THR A 355 -6.12 6.99 -5.54
N THR A 356 -5.73 8.01 -6.30
CA THR A 356 -6.01 9.42 -6.01
C THR A 356 -6.66 10.12 -7.21
N VAL A 357 -7.50 11.12 -6.93
CA VAL A 357 -8.14 11.94 -7.97
C VAL A 357 -8.39 13.36 -7.46
N MET A 358 -8.15 14.34 -8.33
CA MET A 358 -8.58 15.73 -8.12
C MET A 358 -9.91 15.95 -8.85
N ILE A 359 -10.93 16.44 -8.13
CA ILE A 359 -12.27 16.72 -8.65
C ILE A 359 -12.48 18.24 -8.63
N PRO A 360 -12.48 18.92 -9.79
CA PRO A 360 -12.75 20.35 -9.85
C PRO A 360 -14.26 20.64 -9.73
N GLY A 361 -14.61 21.77 -9.13
CA GLY A 361 -15.98 22.24 -8.95
C GLY A 361 -16.72 21.72 -7.71
N THR A 362 -16.04 21.00 -6.82
CA THR A 362 -16.59 20.49 -5.56
C THR A 362 -15.52 20.53 -4.47
N ASN A 363 -15.92 20.70 -3.22
CA ASN A 363 -15.06 20.50 -2.04
C ASN A 363 -15.36 19.18 -1.31
N VAL A 364 -16.21 18.33 -1.90
CA VAL A 364 -16.63 17.04 -1.33
C VAL A 364 -16.32 15.92 -2.30
N CYS A 365 -15.80 14.81 -1.78
CA CYS A 365 -15.53 13.60 -2.55
C CYS A 365 -16.80 12.82 -2.90
N THR A 366 -16.74 12.04 -3.98
CA THR A 366 -17.84 11.14 -4.33
C THR A 366 -18.01 10.03 -3.28
N PRO A 367 -19.21 9.43 -3.14
CA PRO A 367 -19.44 8.37 -2.16
C PRO A 367 -18.42 7.22 -2.25
N GLY A 368 -17.86 6.81 -1.11
CA GLY A 368 -16.84 5.77 -1.02
C GLY A 368 -15.42 6.21 -1.37
N TRP A 369 -15.18 7.51 -1.52
CA TRP A 369 -13.84 8.11 -1.57
C TRP A 369 -13.57 8.92 -0.29
N HIS A 370 -12.32 8.93 0.14
CA HIS A 370 -11.89 9.66 1.32
C HIS A 370 -11.28 11.01 0.92
N LEU A 371 -11.72 12.08 1.59
CA LEU A 371 -11.18 13.42 1.38
C LEU A 371 -9.77 13.52 1.96
N GLN A 372 -8.80 13.85 1.11
CA GLN A 372 -7.43 14.17 1.51
C GLN A 372 -7.34 15.66 1.87
N TYR A 373 -7.80 16.53 0.97
CA TYR A 373 -7.99 17.95 1.25
C TYR A 373 -8.94 18.59 0.22
N SER A 374 -9.38 19.82 0.50
CA SER A 374 -10.19 20.63 -0.41
C SER A 374 -9.71 22.08 -0.43
N GLY A 375 -10.03 22.80 -1.49
CA GLY A 375 -9.80 24.23 -1.56
C GLY A 375 -10.23 24.83 -2.88
N PHE A 376 -9.33 25.58 -3.51
CA PHE A 376 -9.63 26.38 -4.71
C PHE A 376 -8.89 25.84 -5.93
N LEU A 377 -9.58 25.79 -7.06
CA LEU A 377 -8.97 25.51 -8.34
C LEU A 377 -8.20 26.76 -8.77
N MET A 378 -6.89 26.63 -8.95
CA MET A 378 -6.01 27.75 -9.30
C MET A 378 -5.18 27.44 -10.53
N ALA A 379 -4.85 28.48 -11.27
CA ALA A 379 -4.02 28.45 -12.48
C ALA A 379 -3.42 29.83 -12.72
N GLY A 380 -2.58 29.96 -13.74
CA GLY A 380 -2.19 31.26 -14.29
C GLY A 380 -3.40 31.98 -14.90
N HIS A 381 -3.37 33.31 -14.87
CA HIS A 381 -4.46 34.11 -15.43
C HIS A 381 -4.27 34.29 -16.94
N SER A 382 -5.15 33.72 -17.77
CA SER A 382 -5.22 34.03 -19.20
C SER A 382 -5.73 35.47 -19.34
N SER A 383 -4.94 36.40 -19.89
CA SER A 383 -5.39 37.80 -19.95
C SER A 383 -6.70 37.95 -20.73
N PHE A 384 -7.57 38.83 -20.24
CA PHE A 384 -8.41 39.65 -21.09
C PHE A 384 -7.96 41.09 -20.89
N VAL A 385 -7.59 41.72 -21.99
CA VAL A 385 -7.02 43.06 -22.12
C VAL A 385 -7.77 44.07 -21.23
N MET A 386 -7.11 44.56 -20.19
CA MET A 386 -7.40 45.86 -19.60
C MET A 386 -6.08 46.62 -19.59
N GLU A 387 -6.11 47.80 -20.21
CA GLU A 387 -4.98 48.63 -20.59
C GLU A 387 -3.83 48.65 -19.56
N GLY A 388 -2.65 48.16 -19.96
CA GLY A 388 -1.38 48.44 -19.27
C GLY A 388 -0.75 47.32 -18.46
N HIS A 389 -1.33 46.11 -18.40
CA HIS A 389 -0.72 44.97 -17.71
C HIS A 389 -0.28 43.86 -18.68
N TYR A 390 0.96 43.40 -18.51
CA TYR A 390 1.57 42.35 -19.32
C TYR A 390 0.76 41.05 -19.24
N ASP A 391 0.54 40.42 -20.40
CA ASP A 391 -0.11 39.12 -20.52
C ASP A 391 0.65 38.04 -19.75
N ASN A 392 0.01 37.18 -18.96
CA ASN A 392 0.65 35.90 -18.59
C ASN A 392 0.73 35.05 -19.86
N THR A 393 1.86 35.17 -20.57
CA THR A 393 2.08 34.47 -21.82
C THR A 393 2.56 33.04 -21.59
N ALA A 394 3.05 32.71 -20.39
CA ALA A 394 3.36 31.35 -20.00
C ALA A 394 2.06 30.58 -19.69
N GLY A 395 1.95 29.37 -20.24
CA GLY A 395 0.85 28.46 -19.93
C GLY A 395 0.89 27.99 -18.47
N SER A 396 -0.27 27.54 -17.99
CA SER A 396 -0.44 26.94 -16.67
C SER A 396 -1.42 25.78 -16.72
N GLU A 397 -1.18 24.75 -15.92
CA GLU A 397 -2.20 23.73 -15.63
C GLU A 397 -3.18 24.21 -14.54
N TYR A 398 -4.28 23.47 -14.34
CA TYR A 398 -5.16 23.67 -13.19
C TYR A 398 -4.71 22.78 -12.04
N ILE A 399 -4.45 23.37 -10.88
CA ILE A 399 -4.16 22.64 -9.64
C ILE A 399 -5.19 22.93 -8.55
N CYS A 400 -5.35 21.99 -7.63
CA CYS A 400 -6.17 22.18 -6.44
C CYS A 400 -5.32 22.66 -5.27
N VAL A 401 -5.50 23.90 -4.84
CA VAL A 401 -4.75 24.49 -3.72
C VAL A 401 -5.61 24.44 -2.46
N ASP A 402 -5.04 24.00 -1.33
CA ASP A 402 -5.70 23.94 -0.03
C ASP A 402 -6.33 25.29 0.34
N SER A 403 -7.56 25.23 0.87
CA SER A 403 -8.30 26.40 1.35
C SER A 403 -7.56 27.29 2.35
N ARG A 404 -6.56 26.74 3.07
CA ARG A 404 -5.71 27.47 4.02
C ARG A 404 -4.67 28.34 3.34
N LEU A 405 -4.35 28.10 2.06
CA LEU A 405 -3.37 28.85 1.27
C LEU A 405 -2.07 29.08 2.04
N GLU A 406 -1.56 28.00 2.66
CA GLU A 406 -0.35 28.08 3.48
C GLU A 406 0.79 28.64 2.62
N ASN A 407 1.57 29.52 3.23
CA ASN A 407 2.67 30.22 2.60
C ASN A 407 3.96 30.11 3.41
N ASN A 408 5.06 30.33 2.70
CA ASN A 408 6.37 30.37 3.31
C ASN A 408 6.56 31.70 4.07
N VAL A 409 6.97 31.62 5.34
CA VAL A 409 7.11 32.77 6.26
C VAL A 409 8.07 33.86 5.76
N ARG A 410 8.91 33.56 4.77
CA ARG A 410 9.89 34.52 4.20
C ARG A 410 9.47 35.16 2.88
N GLY A 411 8.37 34.71 2.27
CA GLY A 411 7.99 35.03 0.90
C GLY A 411 6.79 35.94 0.83
N ASP A 412 7.00 37.24 1.07
CA ASP A 412 5.98 38.29 1.05
C ASP A 412 6.25 39.37 -0.02
N ALA A 413 7.34 39.19 -0.78
CA ALA A 413 7.76 40.11 -1.82
C ALA A 413 6.95 39.86 -3.10
N ASP A 414 6.86 40.89 -3.93
CA ASP A 414 6.22 40.80 -5.24
C ASP A 414 7.30 40.52 -6.29
N GLU A 415 7.66 39.25 -6.46
CA GLU A 415 8.76 38.79 -7.32
C GLU A 415 8.29 38.24 -8.67
N ASP A 416 6.98 38.20 -8.90
CA ASP A 416 6.28 37.76 -10.10
C ASP A 416 6.78 36.45 -10.74
N GLY A 417 6.87 35.36 -9.96
CA GLY A 417 7.34 34.05 -10.42
C GLY A 417 6.32 33.23 -11.23
N LYS A 418 6.03 32.01 -10.78
CA LYS A 418 4.95 31.15 -11.31
C LYS A 418 3.65 31.47 -10.60
N LEU A 419 2.78 32.22 -11.27
CA LEU A 419 1.61 32.82 -10.63
C LEU A 419 0.43 31.84 -10.45
N LEU A 420 -0.28 32.00 -9.33
CA LEU A 420 -1.49 31.29 -8.96
C LEU A 420 -2.63 32.27 -8.72
N TYR A 421 -3.61 32.26 -9.62
CA TYR A 421 -4.86 33.01 -9.52
C TYR A 421 -6.03 32.07 -9.24
N TYR A 422 -7.07 32.59 -8.58
CA TYR A 422 -8.34 31.88 -8.49
C TYR A 422 -8.93 31.63 -9.89
N THR A 423 -9.34 30.40 -10.15
CA THR A 423 -10.13 30.09 -11.35
C THR A 423 -11.56 30.55 -11.14
N VAL A 424 -12.07 31.39 -12.03
CA VAL A 424 -13.48 31.83 -12.01
C VAL A 424 -14.23 31.22 -13.18
N THR A 425 -15.46 30.78 -12.91
CA THR A 425 -16.37 30.27 -13.94
C THR A 425 -16.72 31.35 -14.96
N ARG A 426 -16.73 30.96 -16.23
CA ARG A 426 -17.36 31.73 -17.31
C ARG A 426 -18.42 30.87 -17.98
N CYS A 427 -19.65 31.33 -17.84
CA CYS A 427 -20.83 30.71 -18.42
C CYS A 427 -20.80 30.75 -19.96
N GLY A 428 -21.37 29.73 -20.61
CA GLY A 428 -21.38 29.59 -22.07
C GLY A 428 -21.58 28.12 -22.43
N SER A 429 -20.55 27.49 -23.01
CA SER A 429 -20.49 26.02 -23.09
C SER A 429 -20.44 25.36 -21.69
N LEU A 430 -19.97 26.10 -20.68
CA LEU A 430 -20.20 25.75 -19.28
C LEU A 430 -21.64 26.10 -18.90
N PRO A 431 -22.47 25.12 -18.48
CA PRO A 431 -23.89 25.35 -18.22
C PRO A 431 -24.16 26.23 -16.99
N CYS A 432 -25.02 27.26 -17.14
CA CYS A 432 -25.41 28.20 -16.08
C CYS A 432 -26.58 27.68 -15.22
N THR A 433 -26.33 26.50 -14.69
CA THR A 433 -26.86 25.80 -13.51
C THR A 433 -26.40 24.35 -13.75
N PRO A 434 -25.64 23.73 -12.84
CA PRO A 434 -25.36 24.17 -11.47
C PRO A 434 -24.26 25.22 -11.34
N TYR A 435 -23.47 25.51 -12.38
CA TYR A 435 -22.47 26.57 -12.31
C TYR A 435 -23.12 27.95 -12.33
N VAL A 436 -22.50 28.90 -11.63
CA VAL A 436 -22.90 30.30 -11.60
C VAL A 436 -21.79 31.11 -12.23
N ASN A 437 -22.10 32.06 -13.11
CA ASN A 437 -21.10 32.89 -13.77
C ASN A 437 -20.28 33.71 -12.74
N ASN A 438 -18.99 33.90 -13.02
CA ASN A 438 -18.07 34.72 -12.23
C ASN A 438 -17.93 34.26 -10.77
N LYS A 439 -17.94 32.95 -10.52
CA LYS A 439 -17.71 32.38 -9.19
C LYS A 439 -16.38 31.62 -9.15
N VAL A 440 -15.66 31.76 -8.04
CA VAL A 440 -14.43 31.00 -7.78
C VAL A 440 -14.77 29.51 -7.74
N VAL A 441 -13.98 28.72 -8.44
CA VAL A 441 -14.15 27.26 -8.55
C VAL A 441 -13.42 26.59 -7.38
N THR A 442 -14.12 25.73 -6.66
CA THR A 442 -13.52 24.89 -5.60
C THR A 442 -12.97 23.59 -6.17
N CYS A 443 -12.24 22.83 -5.37
CA CYS A 443 -11.73 21.52 -5.73
C CYS A 443 -11.56 20.62 -4.50
N ALA A 444 -11.55 19.31 -4.74
CA ALA A 444 -11.30 18.29 -3.73
C ALA A 444 -10.30 17.27 -4.26
N VAL A 445 -9.32 16.89 -3.44
CA VAL A 445 -8.44 15.76 -3.71
C VAL A 445 -8.87 14.59 -2.84
N CYS A 446 -9.11 13.45 -3.48
CA CYS A 446 -9.75 12.29 -2.89
C CYS A 446 -8.89 11.04 -3.11
N SER A 447 -8.97 10.06 -2.21
CA SER A 447 -8.29 8.77 -2.34
C SER A 447 -9.21 7.57 -2.12
N LYS A 448 -8.90 6.43 -2.73
CA LYS A 448 -9.66 5.17 -2.61
C LYS A 448 -8.81 3.92 -2.66
#